data_AF-A0A3L7VQU5-F1
#
_entry.id   AF-A0A3L7VQU5-F1
#
_cell.length_a   1.000
_cell.length_b   1.000
_cell.length_c   1.000
_cell.angle_alpha   90.00
_cell.angle_beta   90.00
_cell.angle_gamma   90.00
#
_symmetry.space_group_name_H-M   'P 1'
#
loop_
_entity.id
_entity.type
_entity.pdbx_description
1 polymer ?
#
loop_
_entity_poly.entity_id
_entity_poly.type
_entity_poly.pdbx_seq_one_letter_code
_entity_poly.pdbx_strand_id
1 'polypeptide(L)'
;MKSNQMFRTGTVLRLALGPLATAVLIVASSAGFSRQAAAANPAGTFASTSLTGAIGAPGWLQHGPCPETLLPDRVQPVEIRGPEGLLMAIETAEGWSMLRPGPLRMGLVVGQPYRLRIGGIPGRDGEELFPSVRVLAKLAAPPGMAWRFPVEIVIDEDDLESAATGGHVRRIVYASCESEQPDPVPAGWFDVKPGDDALEVARTLGDPVAEVVIGNRQPTPETLP
;
A
#
# COMPACT_ATOMS: atom_id res chain seq x y z
N MET A 1 29.69 31.72 -38.83
CA MET A 1 28.85 31.25 -39.96
C MET A 1 27.78 30.35 -39.37
N LYS A 2 26.51 30.62 -39.72
CA LYS A 2 25.21 30.00 -39.37
C LYS A 2 25.26 28.56 -38.80
N SER A 3 24.44 28.14 -37.83
CA SER A 3 22.96 28.25 -37.86
C SER A 3 22.26 27.97 -36.52
N ASN A 4 21.24 28.81 -36.27
CA ASN A 4 20.06 28.79 -35.39
C ASN A 4 19.62 27.49 -34.67
N GLN A 5 19.48 27.65 -33.34
CA GLN A 5 18.26 27.52 -32.52
C GLN A 5 16.99 26.94 -33.18
N MET A 6 16.46 25.87 -32.57
CA MET A 6 15.04 25.50 -32.68
C MET A 6 14.62 24.57 -31.53
N PHE A 7 14.29 25.12 -30.35
CA PHE A 7 13.53 24.39 -29.32
C PHE A 7 12.09 24.90 -29.32
N ARG A 8 11.16 23.97 -29.50
CA ARG A 8 9.74 24.19 -29.72
C ARG A 8 9.00 24.00 -28.39
N THR A 9 8.55 25.10 -27.80
CA THR A 9 7.67 25.10 -26.61
C THR A 9 6.25 24.73 -27.04
N GLY A 10 5.71 23.65 -26.47
CA GLY A 10 4.33 23.22 -26.69
C GLY A 10 3.47 23.49 -25.46
N THR A 11 2.76 24.62 -25.48
CA THR A 11 1.62 24.90 -24.58
C THR A 11 0.38 24.21 -25.13
N VAL A 12 -0.39 23.52 -24.29
CA VAL A 12 -1.77 23.13 -24.64
C VAL A 12 -2.70 23.55 -23.50
N LEU A 13 -3.42 24.63 -23.73
CA LEU A 13 -4.63 25.02 -23.01
C LEU A 13 -5.79 24.88 -24.00
N ARG A 14 -6.76 24.00 -23.73
CA ARG A 14 -8.12 24.11 -24.27
C ARG A 14 -9.15 23.61 -23.26
N LEU A 15 -9.90 24.57 -22.70
CA LEU A 15 -11.28 24.39 -22.25
C LEU A 15 -12.16 23.96 -23.43
N ALA A 16 -13.16 23.11 -23.18
CA ALA A 16 -14.53 23.32 -23.66
C ALA A 16 -15.52 22.28 -23.08
N LEU A 17 -16.55 22.84 -22.42
CA LEU A 17 -17.98 22.49 -22.42
C LEU A 17 -18.45 21.04 -22.13
N GLY A 18 -19.24 20.91 -21.06
CA GLY A 18 -20.07 19.74 -20.76
C GLY A 18 -21.30 19.58 -21.69
N PRO A 19 -22.18 18.62 -21.36
CA PRO A 19 -23.51 19.04 -20.90
C PRO A 19 -24.03 18.28 -19.67
N LEU A 20 -24.98 18.95 -19.02
CA LEU A 20 -25.87 18.51 -17.94
C LEU A 20 -26.89 17.44 -18.41
N ALA A 21 -27.54 16.80 -17.41
CA ALA A 21 -28.79 16.03 -17.44
C ALA A 21 -28.60 14.49 -17.32
N THR A 22 -29.37 13.72 -16.55
CA THR A 22 -30.65 13.94 -15.86
C THR A 22 -30.79 12.91 -14.74
N ALA A 23 -31.27 13.31 -13.56
CA ALA A 23 -31.68 12.38 -12.50
C ALA A 23 -33.07 11.82 -12.81
N VAL A 24 -33.24 10.50 -12.73
CA VAL A 24 -34.55 9.83 -12.85
C VAL A 24 -34.94 9.27 -11.49
N LEU A 25 -36.00 9.85 -10.93
CA LEU A 25 -36.70 9.40 -9.73
C LEU A 25 -37.82 8.44 -10.17
N ILE A 26 -37.76 7.16 -9.79
CA ILE A 26 -38.88 6.22 -9.97
C ILE A 26 -39.50 5.98 -8.59
N VAL A 27 -40.65 6.61 -8.38
CA VAL A 27 -41.64 6.24 -7.37
C VAL A 27 -42.60 5.26 -8.03
N ALA A 28 -42.72 4.05 -7.50
CA ALA A 28 -43.79 3.12 -7.87
C ALA A 28 -44.52 2.67 -6.60
N SER A 29 -45.78 3.08 -6.55
CA SER A 29 -46.78 2.88 -5.51
C SER A 29 -47.19 1.42 -5.38
N SER A 30 -47.52 1.04 -4.15
CA SER A 30 -48.11 -0.21 -3.72
C SER A 30 -49.46 -0.54 -4.39
N ALA A 31 -49.64 -1.78 -4.82
CA ALA A 31 -50.94 -2.44 -4.90
C ALA A 31 -50.77 -3.87 -4.37
N GLY A 32 -51.42 -4.15 -3.23
CA GLY A 32 -51.42 -5.47 -2.61
C GLY A 32 -52.35 -6.45 -3.31
N PHE A 33 -51.98 -7.73 -3.26
CA PHE A 33 -52.93 -8.83 -3.25
C PHE A 33 -52.45 -9.87 -2.24
N SER A 34 -53.22 -10.01 -1.16
CA SER A 34 -53.09 -11.08 -0.18
C SER A 34 -53.48 -12.42 -0.82
N ARG A 35 -52.65 -13.44 -0.66
CA ARG A 35 -53.13 -14.83 -0.52
C ARG A 35 -52.46 -15.47 0.68
N GLN A 36 -53.32 -15.96 1.55
CA GLN A 36 -53.03 -16.61 2.81
C GLN A 36 -52.92 -18.13 2.60
N ALA A 37 -51.82 -18.71 3.09
CA ALA A 37 -51.67 -20.12 3.45
C ALA A 37 -50.48 -20.15 4.44
N ALA A 38 -50.66 -20.09 5.75
CA ALA A 38 -51.17 -21.11 6.67
C ALA A 38 -50.28 -22.38 6.74
N ALA A 39 -49.46 -22.39 7.81
CA ALA A 39 -48.76 -23.51 8.47
C ALA A 39 -47.64 -24.22 7.66
N ALA A 40 -46.55 -24.72 8.24
CA ALA A 40 -46.27 -25.06 9.63
C ALA A 40 -44.77 -24.86 9.95
N ASN A 41 -44.48 -24.42 11.18
CA ASN A 41 -43.18 -24.66 11.81
C ASN A 41 -43.05 -26.16 12.13
N PRO A 42 -41.86 -26.73 11.94
CA PRO A 42 -41.35 -27.68 12.90
C PRO A 42 -40.08 -27.10 13.53
N ALA A 43 -40.20 -26.75 14.81
CA ALA A 43 -39.08 -26.80 15.72
C ALA A 43 -38.53 -28.24 15.69
N GLY A 44 -37.32 -28.40 15.16
CA GLY A 44 -36.62 -29.67 15.06
C GLY A 44 -35.22 -29.53 15.63
N THR A 45 -35.12 -29.72 16.93
CA THR A 45 -34.00 -30.34 17.66
C THR A 45 -32.58 -29.94 17.25
N PHE A 46 -32.00 -29.02 18.03
CA PHE A 46 -30.55 -28.89 18.15
C PHE A 46 -29.96 -30.20 18.68
N ALA A 47 -29.32 -30.98 17.80
CA ALA A 47 -28.39 -32.03 18.20
C ALA A 47 -26.99 -31.59 17.76
N SER A 48 -26.29 -30.92 18.67
CA SER A 48 -24.86 -30.64 18.55
C SER A 48 -24.10 -31.93 18.78
N THR A 49 -23.86 -32.71 17.74
CA THR A 49 -22.89 -33.81 17.80
C THR A 49 -21.50 -33.23 17.57
N SER A 50 -20.99 -32.49 18.56
CA SER A 50 -19.58 -32.11 18.59
C SER A 50 -18.80 -33.30 19.09
N LEU A 51 -17.99 -33.93 18.23
CA LEU A 51 -16.98 -34.88 18.68
C LEU A 51 -16.02 -34.14 19.62
N THR A 52 -15.82 -34.70 20.81
CA THR A 52 -14.84 -34.25 21.78
C THR A 52 -13.44 -34.33 21.14
N GLY A 53 -12.87 -33.17 20.81
CA GLY A 53 -11.57 -33.06 20.12
C GLY A 53 -11.47 -32.00 19.02
N ALA A 54 -12.55 -31.30 18.65
CA ALA A 54 -12.51 -30.25 17.63
C ALA A 54 -11.94 -28.93 18.18
N ILE A 55 -10.66 -28.66 17.94
CA ILE A 55 -10.07 -27.31 18.08
C ILE A 55 -10.45 -26.50 16.84
N GLY A 56 -11.17 -25.38 17.06
CA GLY A 56 -11.39 -24.31 16.09
C GLY A 56 -12.30 -24.66 14.91
N ALA A 57 -13.59 -24.30 14.98
CA ALA A 57 -14.38 -24.18 13.77
C ALA A 57 -13.68 -23.21 12.82
N PRO A 58 -13.44 -23.55 11.54
CA PRO A 58 -13.00 -22.55 10.58
C PRO A 58 -14.12 -21.53 10.48
N GLY A 59 -13.93 -20.38 11.12
CA GLY A 59 -14.80 -19.23 10.93
C GLY A 59 -14.88 -18.95 9.44
N TRP A 60 -16.07 -18.59 8.97
CA TRP A 60 -16.26 -18.18 7.59
C TRP A 60 -15.26 -17.06 7.28
N LEU A 61 -14.37 -17.30 6.31
CA LEU A 61 -13.43 -16.30 5.83
C LEU A 61 -14.27 -15.15 5.27
N GLN A 62 -14.40 -14.06 6.02
CA GLN A 62 -15.05 -12.85 5.54
C GLN A 62 -14.11 -12.23 4.49
N HIS A 63 -14.57 -12.19 3.24
CA HIS A 63 -13.91 -11.43 2.18
C HIS A 63 -13.89 -9.96 2.59
N GLY A 64 -12.71 -9.35 2.60
CA GLY A 64 -12.57 -7.91 2.83
C GLY A 64 -13.26 -7.11 1.71
N PRO A 65 -13.58 -5.82 1.94
CA PRO A 65 -14.35 -5.00 1.00
C PRO A 65 -13.61 -4.65 -0.31
N CYS A 66 -12.39 -5.11 -0.51
CA CYS A 66 -11.66 -4.93 -1.76
C CYS A 66 -11.91 -6.15 -2.65
N PRO A 67 -12.69 -6.06 -3.75
CA PRO A 67 -12.92 -7.21 -4.63
C PRO A 67 -11.57 -7.71 -5.14
N GLU A 68 -11.19 -8.89 -4.64
CA GLU A 68 -9.84 -9.45 -4.79
C GLU A 68 -9.57 -9.94 -6.24
N THR A 69 -10.61 -9.99 -7.07
CA THR A 69 -10.68 -10.72 -8.34
C THR A 69 -10.02 -10.01 -9.54
N LEU A 70 -9.42 -8.81 -9.39
CA LEU A 70 -9.08 -7.95 -10.54
C LEU A 70 -7.74 -7.21 -10.45
N LEU A 71 -6.81 -7.60 -9.57
CA LEU A 71 -5.47 -7.00 -9.61
C LEU A 71 -4.70 -7.49 -10.84
N PRO A 72 -4.15 -6.58 -11.67
CA PRO A 72 -3.26 -6.99 -12.75
C PRO A 72 -2.08 -7.80 -12.20
N ASP A 73 -1.57 -8.74 -13.00
CA ASP A 73 -0.52 -9.67 -12.56
C ASP A 73 0.72 -8.98 -11.98
N ARG A 74 1.03 -7.77 -12.47
CA ARG A 74 2.19 -6.99 -12.05
C ARG A 74 1.93 -6.04 -10.88
N VAL A 75 0.73 -6.06 -10.29
CA VAL A 75 0.39 -5.20 -9.15
C VAL A 75 0.49 -5.99 -7.85
N GLN A 76 1.21 -5.43 -6.89
CA GLN A 76 1.34 -5.93 -5.54
C GLN A 76 0.68 -4.93 -4.58
N PRO A 77 -0.29 -5.37 -3.76
CA PRO A 77 -0.78 -4.59 -2.64
C PRO A 77 0.34 -4.28 -1.65
N VAL A 78 0.40 -3.02 -1.22
CA VAL A 78 1.36 -2.50 -0.25
C VAL A 78 0.59 -1.75 0.82
N GLU A 79 1.04 -1.88 2.05
CA GLU A 79 0.56 -1.09 3.18
C GLU A 79 1.75 -0.41 3.85
N ILE A 80 1.72 0.92 3.89
CA ILE A 80 2.77 1.74 4.48
C ILE A 80 2.28 2.32 5.80
N ARG A 81 3.07 2.14 6.85
CA ARG A 81 2.81 2.59 8.22
C ARG A 81 4.00 3.38 8.74
N GLY A 82 3.75 4.20 9.74
CA GLY A 82 4.79 4.88 10.50
C GLY A 82 4.28 5.34 11.86
N PRO A 83 5.04 6.17 12.59
CA PRO A 83 4.67 6.64 13.92
C PRO A 83 3.36 7.41 13.93
N GLU A 84 2.78 7.57 15.14
CA GLU A 84 1.57 8.35 15.34
C GLU A 84 1.74 9.79 14.83
N GLY A 85 0.70 10.33 14.18
CA GLY A 85 0.73 11.68 13.59
C GLY A 85 1.36 11.77 12.20
N LEU A 86 2.02 10.71 11.72
CA LEU A 86 2.63 10.71 10.39
C LEU A 86 1.57 10.84 9.28
N LEU A 87 1.77 11.82 8.40
CA LEU A 87 0.95 12.06 7.22
C LEU A 87 1.69 11.61 5.97
N MET A 88 1.00 10.92 5.08
CA MET A 88 1.56 10.40 3.83
C MET A 88 0.72 10.78 2.62
N ALA A 89 1.40 11.07 1.53
CA ALA A 89 0.84 11.23 0.20
C ALA A 89 1.73 10.51 -0.82
N ILE A 90 1.16 10.14 -1.96
CA ILE A 90 1.86 9.50 -3.07
C ILE A 90 1.76 10.38 -4.32
N GLU A 91 2.84 10.43 -5.09
CA GLU A 91 2.84 11.08 -6.40
C GLU A 91 2.07 10.21 -7.41
N THR A 92 1.13 10.83 -8.11
CA THR A 92 0.32 10.20 -9.15
C THR A 92 0.47 10.97 -10.46
N ALA A 93 -0.13 10.47 -11.54
CA ALA A 93 -0.15 11.18 -12.82
C ALA A 93 -0.84 12.56 -12.74
N GLU A 94 -1.73 12.77 -11.77
CA GLU A 94 -2.43 14.03 -11.53
C GLU A 94 -1.67 14.96 -10.55
N GLY A 95 -0.47 14.54 -10.10
CA GLY A 95 0.31 15.20 -9.06
C GLY A 95 0.18 14.47 -7.72
N TRP A 96 0.50 15.18 -6.63
CA TRP A 96 0.46 14.62 -5.28
C TRP A 96 -0.98 14.34 -4.84
N SER A 97 -1.20 13.15 -4.27
CA SER A 97 -2.41 12.89 -3.50
C SER A 97 -2.48 13.82 -2.28
N MET A 98 -3.67 14.00 -1.70
CA MET A 98 -3.78 14.74 -0.45
C MET A 98 -3.13 13.94 0.69
N LEU A 99 -2.38 14.64 1.55
CA LEU A 99 -1.78 14.09 2.77
C LEU A 99 -2.86 13.51 3.69
N ARG A 100 -2.67 12.28 4.15
CA ARG A 100 -3.58 11.57 5.05
C ARG A 100 -2.78 10.81 6.12
N PRO A 101 -3.35 10.60 7.31
CA PRO A 101 -2.75 9.69 8.29
C PRO A 101 -2.69 8.26 7.75
N GLY A 102 -1.67 7.50 8.17
CA GLY A 102 -1.53 6.09 7.84
C GLY A 102 -2.50 5.17 8.60
N PRO A 103 -2.55 3.86 8.26
CA PRO A 103 -1.82 3.20 7.19
C PRO A 103 -2.28 3.63 5.79
N LEU A 104 -1.33 3.83 4.87
CA LEU A 104 -1.60 4.07 3.45
C LEU A 104 -1.57 2.73 2.69
N ARG A 105 -2.73 2.30 2.16
CA ARG A 105 -2.87 1.02 1.45
C ARG A 105 -3.19 1.23 -0.02
N MET A 106 -2.42 0.61 -0.91
CA MET A 106 -2.49 0.82 -2.37
C MET A 106 -1.87 -0.33 -3.16
N GLY A 107 -2.18 -0.42 -4.45
CA GLY A 107 -1.54 -1.36 -5.36
C GLY A 107 -0.41 -0.68 -6.12
N LEU A 108 0.81 -1.21 -6.02
CA LEU A 108 1.98 -0.70 -6.73
C LEU A 108 2.42 -1.70 -7.81
N VAL A 109 2.85 -1.18 -8.96
CA VAL A 109 3.39 -2.01 -10.04
C VAL A 109 4.80 -2.45 -9.66
N VAL A 110 5.04 -3.76 -9.68
CA VAL A 110 6.34 -4.37 -9.39
C VAL A 110 7.41 -3.83 -10.35
N GLY A 111 8.52 -3.41 -9.78
CA GLY A 111 9.69 -2.85 -10.46
C GLY A 111 9.60 -1.34 -10.73
N GLN A 112 8.48 -0.68 -10.44
CA GLN A 112 8.35 0.78 -10.62
C GLN A 112 8.66 1.52 -9.31
N PRO A 113 9.45 2.62 -9.36
CA PRO A 113 9.62 3.51 -8.22
C PRO A 113 8.43 4.47 -8.11
N TYR A 114 7.98 4.69 -6.88
CA TYR A 114 6.92 5.64 -6.53
C TYR A 114 7.47 6.65 -5.54
N ARG A 115 7.13 7.93 -5.69
CA ARG A 115 7.52 8.96 -4.74
C ARG A 115 6.43 9.16 -3.71
N LEU A 116 6.84 9.25 -2.45
CA LEU A 116 5.99 9.63 -1.35
C LEU A 116 6.33 11.04 -0.90
N ARG A 117 5.38 11.68 -0.23
CA ARG A 117 5.57 12.88 0.55
C ARG A 117 5.11 12.56 1.96
N ILE A 118 6.00 12.76 2.91
CA ILE A 118 5.79 12.50 4.33
C ILE A 118 5.84 13.83 5.06
N GLY A 119 4.85 14.08 5.92
CA GLY A 119 4.80 15.22 6.82
C GLY A 119 4.28 14.79 8.19
N GLY A 120 4.16 15.74 9.14
CA GLY A 120 3.78 15.42 10.51
C GLY A 120 4.84 14.58 11.22
N ILE A 121 6.12 14.88 10.96
CA ILE A 121 7.26 14.16 11.55
C ILE A 121 7.34 14.52 13.06
N PRO A 122 7.38 13.54 13.96
CA PRO A 122 7.48 13.78 15.40
C PRO A 122 8.61 14.75 15.76
N GLY A 123 8.29 15.78 16.55
CA GLY A 123 9.25 16.81 16.99
C GLY A 123 9.77 17.75 15.89
N ARG A 124 9.26 17.66 14.65
CA ARG A 124 9.76 18.40 13.47
C ARG A 124 8.62 19.02 12.67
N ASP A 125 7.91 19.95 13.29
CA ASP A 125 6.75 20.61 12.69
C ASP A 125 7.11 21.35 11.39
N GLY A 126 6.34 21.09 10.34
CA GLY A 126 6.50 21.71 9.02
C GLY A 126 7.65 21.15 8.18
N GLU A 127 8.46 20.23 8.71
CA GLU A 127 9.45 19.50 7.91
C GLU A 127 8.77 18.40 7.09
N GLU A 128 9.26 18.19 5.87
CA GLU A 128 8.74 17.17 4.96
C GLU A 128 9.87 16.35 4.36
N LEU A 129 9.60 15.06 4.16
CA LEU A 129 10.51 14.14 3.49
C LEU A 129 9.86 13.59 2.23
N PHE A 130 10.68 13.30 1.22
CA PHE A 130 10.21 12.81 -0.08
C PHE A 130 10.82 11.46 -0.45
N PRO A 131 10.51 10.38 0.29
CA PRO A 131 11.10 9.08 0.03
C PRO A 131 10.62 8.48 -1.27
N SER A 132 11.37 7.48 -1.74
CA SER A 132 10.94 6.61 -2.83
C SER A 132 10.68 5.20 -2.34
N VAL A 133 9.65 4.57 -2.87
CA VAL A 133 9.28 3.18 -2.58
C VAL A 133 9.24 2.40 -3.89
N ARG A 134 9.82 1.21 -3.89
CA ARG A 134 9.81 0.31 -5.03
C ARG A 134 9.51 -1.11 -4.57
N VAL A 135 8.45 -1.70 -5.12
CA VAL A 135 8.20 -3.13 -4.95
C VAL A 135 9.13 -3.90 -5.89
N LEU A 136 9.90 -4.84 -5.33
CA LEU A 136 10.90 -5.62 -6.04
C LEU A 136 10.31 -6.93 -6.59
N ALA A 137 9.39 -7.54 -5.83
CA ALA A 137 8.78 -8.82 -6.17
C ALA A 137 7.32 -8.88 -5.69
N LYS A 138 6.54 -9.76 -6.31
CA LYS A 138 5.15 -10.05 -5.92
C LYS A 138 5.13 -11.17 -4.89
N LEU A 139 4.30 -11.04 -3.87
CA LEU A 139 4.07 -12.11 -2.90
C LEU A 139 3.19 -13.22 -3.51
N ALA A 140 3.49 -14.46 -3.13
CA ALA A 140 2.67 -15.62 -3.49
C ALA A 140 1.42 -15.68 -2.60
N ALA A 141 0.42 -14.86 -2.91
CA ALA A 141 -0.88 -14.90 -2.26
C ALA A 141 -1.83 -15.91 -2.95
N PRO A 142 -2.76 -16.56 -2.21
CA PRO A 142 -3.81 -17.34 -2.83
C PRO A 142 -4.58 -16.52 -3.88
N PRO A 143 -5.08 -17.15 -4.96
CA PRO A 143 -5.83 -16.46 -6.00
C PRO A 143 -6.98 -15.67 -5.42
N GLY A 144 -7.05 -14.38 -5.77
CA GLY A 144 -8.05 -13.49 -5.20
C GLY A 144 -7.89 -13.33 -3.69
N MET A 145 -6.68 -13.31 -3.13
CA MET A 145 -6.44 -12.89 -1.73
C MET A 145 -5.28 -11.89 -1.60
N ALA A 146 -4.76 -11.36 -2.70
CA ALA A 146 -3.56 -10.51 -2.68
C ALA A 146 -3.70 -9.30 -1.74
N TRP A 147 -4.89 -8.69 -1.64
CA TRP A 147 -5.11 -7.59 -0.70
C TRP A 147 -4.99 -8.03 0.75
N ARG A 148 -5.29 -9.29 1.10
CA ARG A 148 -5.15 -9.82 2.46
C ARG A 148 -3.68 -10.04 2.86
N PHE A 149 -2.78 -10.08 1.88
CA PHE A 149 -1.33 -10.26 2.06
C PHE A 149 -0.56 -9.10 1.40
N PRO A 150 -0.70 -7.87 1.91
CA PRO A 150 0.08 -6.75 1.40
C PRO A 150 1.56 -6.91 1.77
N VAL A 151 2.45 -6.29 0.99
CA VAL A 151 3.81 -6.03 1.49
C VAL A 151 3.70 -4.91 2.51
N GLU A 152 4.07 -5.21 3.75
CA GLU A 152 4.05 -4.25 4.84
C GLU A 152 5.37 -3.46 4.86
N ILE A 153 5.27 -2.14 4.85
CA ILE A 153 6.39 -1.23 4.92
C ILE A 153 6.21 -0.39 6.17
N VAL A 154 7.13 -0.53 7.12
CA VAL A 154 7.16 0.26 8.35
C VAL A 154 8.29 1.27 8.25
N ILE A 155 7.94 2.55 8.38
CA ILE A 155 8.87 3.67 8.49
C ILE A 155 8.94 4.04 9.97
N ASP A 156 10.09 3.86 10.60
CA ASP A 156 10.26 4.10 12.04
C ASP A 156 10.55 5.59 12.34
N GLU A 157 10.42 6.00 13.60
CA GLU A 157 10.79 7.35 14.03
C GLU A 157 12.29 7.61 13.83
N ASP A 158 13.13 6.60 14.11
CA ASP A 158 14.58 6.67 13.90
C ASP A 158 14.95 6.88 12.41
N ASP A 159 14.18 6.27 11.49
CA ASP A 159 14.36 6.45 10.05
C ASP A 159 14.09 7.90 9.65
N LEU A 160 13.02 8.50 10.21
CA LEU A 160 12.62 9.87 9.93
C LEU A 160 13.60 10.87 10.52
N GLU A 161 14.04 10.67 11.77
CA GLU A 161 15.03 11.55 12.41
C GLU A 161 16.37 11.53 11.66
N SER A 162 16.84 10.32 11.32
CA SER A 162 18.08 10.14 10.55
C SER A 162 18.00 10.83 9.19
N ALA A 163 16.89 10.69 8.47
CA ALA A 163 16.71 11.33 7.18
C ALA A 163 16.59 12.86 7.29
N ALA A 164 15.84 13.37 8.28
CA ALA A 164 15.65 14.79 8.54
C ALA A 164 16.97 15.51 8.88
N THR A 165 17.87 14.84 9.59
CA THR A 165 19.21 15.37 9.91
C THR A 165 20.23 15.26 8.75
N GLY A 166 19.79 14.85 7.55
CA GLY A 166 20.63 14.78 6.35
C GLY A 166 21.26 13.41 6.11
N GLY A 167 20.84 12.40 6.86
CA GLY A 167 21.14 10.99 6.62
C GLY A 167 20.46 10.44 5.36
N HIS A 168 20.90 9.26 4.96
CA HIS A 168 20.32 8.49 3.87
C HIS A 168 19.95 7.12 4.42
N VAL A 169 18.66 6.86 4.54
CA VAL A 169 18.10 5.61 5.06
C VAL A 169 17.63 4.76 3.90
N ARG A 170 18.09 3.51 3.85
CA ARG A 170 17.66 2.51 2.88
C ARG A 170 17.16 1.28 3.62
N ARG A 171 15.86 1.02 3.52
CA ARG A 171 15.20 -0.13 4.15
C ARG A 171 14.82 -1.14 3.09
N ILE A 172 15.16 -2.41 3.33
CA ILE A 172 14.79 -3.53 2.47
C ILE A 172 13.83 -4.42 3.24
N VAL A 173 12.63 -4.60 2.69
CA VAL A 173 11.66 -5.57 3.18
C VAL A 173 11.90 -6.89 2.46
N TYR A 174 12.00 -7.98 3.20
CA TYR A 174 12.17 -9.32 2.65
C TYR A 174 11.09 -10.27 3.17
N ALA A 175 10.76 -11.28 2.37
CA ALA A 175 9.94 -12.40 2.79
C ALA A 175 10.86 -13.55 3.21
N SER A 176 10.75 -13.99 4.48
CA SER A 176 11.49 -15.15 4.95
C SER A 176 11.04 -16.43 4.23
N CYS A 177 11.99 -17.25 3.81
CA CYS A 177 11.72 -18.51 3.12
C CYS A 177 11.29 -19.64 4.07
N GLU A 178 11.53 -19.50 5.38
CA GLU A 178 11.25 -20.55 6.37
C GLU A 178 10.13 -20.11 7.32
N SER A 179 8.90 -20.53 7.02
CA SER A 179 7.70 -20.18 7.79
C SER A 179 7.67 -20.76 9.22
N GLU A 180 8.55 -21.73 9.53
CA GLU A 180 8.57 -22.45 10.81
C GLU A 180 9.72 -22.04 11.72
N GLN A 181 10.71 -21.32 11.19
CA GLN A 181 11.83 -20.79 11.98
C GLN A 181 11.38 -19.42 12.55
N PRO A 182 11.47 -19.18 13.86
CA PRO A 182 11.22 -17.84 14.39
C PRO A 182 12.15 -16.86 13.68
N ASP A 183 11.62 -15.70 13.29
CA ASP A 183 12.40 -14.64 12.66
C ASP A 183 13.68 -14.42 13.50
N PRO A 184 14.89 -14.51 12.89
CA PRO A 184 16.13 -14.29 13.61
C PRO A 184 16.22 -12.88 14.21
N VAL A 185 15.29 -12.00 13.85
CA VAL A 185 15.18 -10.62 14.29
C VAL A 185 13.94 -10.43 15.17
N PRO A 186 14.06 -10.49 16.51
CA PRO A 186 12.92 -10.39 17.42
C PRO A 186 12.13 -9.08 17.34
N ALA A 187 12.78 -8.00 16.90
CA ALA A 187 12.17 -6.69 16.70
C ALA A 187 11.46 -6.55 15.34
N GLY A 188 11.59 -7.55 14.45
CA GLY A 188 11.07 -7.51 13.07
C GLY A 188 11.86 -6.59 12.12
N TRP A 189 12.94 -5.95 12.60
CA TRP A 189 13.88 -5.17 11.79
C TRP A 189 15.23 -5.05 12.51
N PHE A 190 16.29 -4.76 11.75
CA PHE A 190 17.63 -4.53 12.28
C PHE A 190 18.43 -3.65 11.32
N ASP A 191 19.43 -2.96 11.86
CA ASP A 191 20.38 -2.21 11.06
C ASP A 191 21.45 -3.12 10.46
N VAL A 192 21.72 -2.89 9.16
CA VAL A 192 22.81 -3.53 8.45
C VAL A 192 24.13 -2.87 8.86
N LYS A 193 25.21 -3.66 8.91
CA LYS A 193 26.52 -3.13 9.31
C LYS A 193 26.97 -2.02 8.36
N PRO A 194 27.64 -0.97 8.86
CA PRO A 194 28.18 0.08 8.01
C PRO A 194 29.10 -0.49 6.91
N GLY A 195 28.78 -0.17 5.66
CA GLY A 195 29.53 -0.63 4.48
C GLY A 195 28.94 -1.84 3.76
N ASP A 196 28.05 -2.60 4.42
CA ASP A 196 27.33 -3.70 3.77
C ASP A 196 26.13 -3.17 2.95
N ASP A 197 25.80 -3.82 1.83
CA ASP A 197 24.61 -3.49 1.05
C ASP A 197 23.36 -4.18 1.65
N ALA A 198 22.37 -3.39 2.04
CA ALA A 198 21.16 -3.90 2.66
C ALA A 198 20.36 -4.89 1.79
N LEU A 199 20.41 -4.74 0.46
CA LEU A 199 19.75 -5.66 -0.47
C LEU A 199 20.50 -6.98 -0.54
N GLU A 200 21.83 -6.97 -0.50
CA GLU A 200 22.63 -8.20 -0.44
C GLU A 200 22.41 -8.93 0.88
N VAL A 201 22.40 -8.22 2.00
CA VAL A 201 22.09 -8.82 3.31
C VAL A 201 20.69 -9.42 3.30
N ALA A 202 19.68 -8.69 2.81
CA ALA A 202 18.31 -9.20 2.74
C ALA A 202 18.20 -10.50 1.90
N ARG A 203 18.96 -10.62 0.80
CA ARG A 203 19.02 -11.86 0.00
C ARG A 203 19.58 -13.06 0.74
N THR A 204 20.36 -12.85 1.81
CA THR A 204 20.85 -13.94 2.67
C THR A 204 19.81 -14.41 3.68
N LEU A 205 18.80 -13.59 3.97
CA LEU A 205 17.74 -13.86 4.96
C LEU A 205 16.43 -14.34 4.31
N GLY A 206 16.18 -13.97 3.06
CA GLY A 206 15.01 -14.38 2.30
C GLY A 206 14.93 -13.66 0.95
N ASP A 207 13.71 -13.52 0.44
CA ASP A 207 13.47 -12.86 -0.84
C ASP A 207 13.15 -11.38 -0.65
N PRO A 208 13.97 -10.43 -1.15
CA PRO A 208 13.64 -9.01 -1.09
C PRO A 208 12.37 -8.68 -1.89
N VAL A 209 11.40 -8.04 -1.25
CA VAL A 209 10.08 -7.74 -1.82
C VAL A 209 9.80 -6.25 -1.97
N ALA A 210 10.42 -5.39 -1.17
CA ALA A 210 10.33 -3.94 -1.33
C ALA A 210 11.60 -3.23 -0.86
N GLU A 211 11.82 -2.05 -1.42
CA GLU A 211 12.84 -1.11 -1.02
C GLU A 211 12.22 0.25 -0.74
N VAL A 212 12.68 0.88 0.34
CA VAL A 212 12.38 2.26 0.68
C VAL A 212 13.68 3.01 0.79
N VAL A 213 13.75 4.17 0.16
CA VAL A 213 14.89 5.08 0.28
C VAL A 213 14.37 6.43 0.78
N ILE A 214 14.86 6.85 1.94
CA ILE A 214 14.51 8.10 2.61
C ILE A 214 15.77 8.94 2.73
N GLY A 215 15.71 10.19 2.30
CA GLY A 215 16.81 11.12 2.49
C GLY A 215 16.39 12.54 2.14
N ASN A 216 17.03 13.50 2.80
CA ASN A 216 16.78 14.93 2.59
C ASN A 216 17.86 15.60 1.72
N ARG A 217 18.73 14.81 1.08
CA ARG A 217 19.74 15.35 0.16
C ARG A 217 19.10 15.67 -1.17
N GLN A 218 18.85 16.96 -1.39
CA GLN A 218 18.64 17.45 -2.75
C GLN A 218 19.97 17.40 -3.50
N PRO A 219 20.00 16.94 -4.77
CA PRO A 219 21.20 17.03 -5.58
C PRO A 219 21.62 18.50 -5.69
N THR A 220 22.82 18.82 -5.22
CA THR A 220 23.44 20.11 -5.50
C THR A 220 23.70 20.20 -7.01
N PRO A 221 23.37 21.32 -7.68
CA PRO A 221 23.53 21.45 -9.14
C PRO A 221 24.98 21.31 -9.64
N GLU A 222 25.96 21.16 -8.76
CA GLU A 222 27.37 20.99 -9.05
C GLU A 222 27.78 19.55 -9.42
N THR A 223 26.83 18.61 -9.45
CA THR A 223 27.09 17.24 -9.93
C THR A 223 26.12 16.88 -11.05
N LEU A 224 26.34 17.49 -12.21
CA LEU A 224 25.97 16.90 -13.50
C LEU A 224 27.27 16.68 -14.29
N PRO A 225 27.51 15.48 -14.85
CA PRO A 225 28.62 15.26 -15.78
C PRO A 225 28.47 16.06 -17.07
#